data_AF-A0A952JHT1-F1
#
_entry.id   AF-A0A952JHT1-F1
#
_cell.length_a   1.000
_cell.length_b   1.000
_cell.length_c   1.000
_cell.angle_alpha   90.00
_cell.angle_beta   90.00
_cell.angle_gamma   90.00
#
_symmetry.space_group_name_H-M   'P 1'
#
loop_
_entity.id
_entity.type
_entity.pdbx_description
1 polymer ?
#
loop_
_entity_poly.entity_id
_entity_poly.type
_entity_poly.pdbx_seq_one_letter_code
_entity_poly.pdbx_strand_id
1 'polypeptide(L)'
;MTPPHNPFIQADGKKPTCMEMLQVIIDGEASSEQQEYFKNHMNRCLPCFKSYDLDMAIKRLLKTKCCGGDAPTDLVDQIKMQISQNSPG
;
A
#
# COMPACT_ATOMS: atom_id res chain seq x y z
N MET A 1 14.90 -24.25 -11.02
CA MET A 1 15.25 -23.56 -9.76
C MET A 1 13.99 -23.53 -8.91
N THR A 2 13.91 -24.34 -7.86
CA THR A 2 12.79 -24.34 -6.93
C THR A 2 12.77 -23.01 -6.17
N PRO A 3 11.62 -22.35 -6.01
CA PRO A 3 11.53 -21.15 -5.18
C PRO A 3 11.95 -21.50 -3.74
N PRO A 4 12.66 -20.61 -3.04
CA PRO A 4 13.14 -20.88 -1.69
C PRO A 4 11.96 -21.23 -0.78
N HIS A 5 12.08 -22.36 -0.07
CA HIS A 5 11.13 -22.79 0.94
C HIS A 5 10.95 -21.68 1.98
N ASN A 6 9.70 -21.31 2.27
CA ASN A 6 9.40 -20.35 3.33
C ASN A 6 9.04 -21.15 4.60
N PRO A 7 9.91 -21.17 5.63
CA PRO A 7 9.70 -21.94 6.85
C PRO A 7 8.59 -21.36 7.76
N PHE A 8 7.94 -20.27 7.36
CA PHE A 8 6.79 -19.71 8.04
C PHE A 8 5.44 -20.09 7.38
N ILE A 9 5.43 -20.91 6.32
CA ILE A 9 4.17 -21.37 5.70
C ILE A 9 3.38 -22.17 6.74
N GLN A 10 2.12 -21.77 6.95
CA GLN A 10 1.21 -22.44 7.87
C GLN A 10 0.63 -23.72 7.24
N ALA A 11 0.03 -24.59 8.06
CA ALA A 11 -0.50 -25.89 7.63
C ALA A 11 -1.60 -25.78 6.55
N ASP A 12 -2.27 -24.63 6.45
CA ASP A 12 -3.26 -24.29 5.42
C ASP A 12 -2.63 -23.82 4.09
N GLY A 13 -1.29 -23.76 4.01
CA GLY A 13 -0.55 -23.25 2.86
C GLY A 13 -0.50 -21.72 2.78
N LYS A 14 -1.03 -21.00 3.78
CA LYS A 14 -0.99 -19.53 3.81
C LYS A 14 0.45 -19.05 3.96
N LYS A 15 0.84 -18.14 3.05
CA LYS A 15 2.11 -17.41 3.15
C LYS A 15 1.93 -16.24 4.12
N PRO A 16 2.74 -16.14 5.18
CA PRO A 16 2.63 -15.05 6.13
C PRO A 16 3.19 -13.75 5.54
N THR A 17 2.63 -12.65 6.02
CA THR A 17 3.11 -11.30 5.79
C THR A 17 4.43 -11.05 6.52
N CYS A 18 5.16 -9.99 6.12
CA CYS A 18 6.35 -9.55 6.85
C CYS A 18 6.05 -9.23 8.32
N MET A 19 4.84 -8.72 8.61
CA MET A 19 4.42 -8.41 9.97
C MET A 19 4.16 -9.67 10.79
N GLU A 20 3.43 -10.64 10.24
CA GLU A 20 3.19 -11.93 10.92
C GLU A 20 4.52 -12.66 11.20
N MET A 21 5.48 -12.64 10.26
CA MET A 21 6.82 -13.19 10.50
C MET A 21 7.58 -12.44 11.59
N LEU A 22 7.49 -11.09 11.62
CA LEU A 22 8.13 -10.26 12.64
C LEU A 22 7.55 -10.54 14.05
N GLN A 23 6.24 -10.73 14.16
CA GLN A 23 5.60 -11.05 15.44
C GLN A 23 6.16 -12.35 16.03
N VAL A 24 6.21 -13.43 15.24
CA VAL A 24 6.80 -14.72 15.67
C VAL A 24 8.26 -14.59 16.13
N ILE A 25 9.02 -13.69 15.48
CA ILE A 25 10.41 -13.39 15.87
C ILE A 25 10.47 -12.64 17.21
N ILE A 26 9.60 -11.64 17.41
CA ILE A 26 9.54 -10.83 18.63
C ILE A 26 9.04 -11.66 19.82
N ASP A 27 8.08 -12.55 19.57
CA ASP A 27 7.50 -13.44 20.59
C ASP A 27 8.48 -14.57 20.98
N GLY A 28 9.61 -14.70 20.28
CA GLY A 28 10.64 -15.71 20.56
C GLY A 28 10.26 -17.13 20.11
N GLU A 29 9.18 -17.27 19.35
CA GLU A 29 8.65 -18.54 18.85
C GLU A 29 9.31 -18.99 17.54
N ALA A 30 10.16 -18.14 16.94
CA ALA A 30 10.84 -18.43 15.70
C ALA A 30 12.01 -19.41 15.85
N SER A 31 12.02 -20.46 15.02
CA SER A 31 13.17 -21.38 14.89
C SER A 31 14.39 -20.68 14.28
N SER A 32 15.58 -21.28 14.44
CA SER A 32 16.81 -20.76 13.82
C SER A 32 16.71 -20.61 12.30
N GLU A 33 16.03 -21.55 11.64
CA GLU A 33 15.77 -21.50 10.19
C GLU A 33 14.85 -20.32 9.84
N GLN A 34 13.79 -20.09 10.63
CA GLN A 34 12.88 -18.96 10.47
C GLN A 34 13.59 -17.62 10.68
N GLN A 35 14.47 -17.53 11.68
CA GLN A 35 15.28 -16.33 11.93
C GLN A 35 16.22 -16.01 10.75
N GLU A 36 16.91 -17.03 10.22
CA GLU A 36 17.80 -16.85 9.07
C GLU A 36 17.02 -16.47 7.80
N TYR A 37 15.90 -17.13 7.55
CA TYR A 37 15.01 -16.79 6.44
C TYR A 37 14.52 -15.34 6.53
N PHE A 38 14.01 -14.93 7.69
CA PHE A 38 13.48 -13.58 7.91
C PHE A 38 14.56 -12.51 7.72
N LYS A 39 15.78 -12.75 8.23
CA LYS A 39 16.93 -11.86 8.04
C LYS A 39 17.30 -11.69 6.56
N ASN A 40 17.29 -12.79 5.80
CA ASN A 40 17.57 -12.75 4.36
C ASN A 40 16.42 -12.08 3.56
N HIS A 41 15.17 -12.33 3.96
CA HIS A 41 13.96 -11.75 3.36
C HIS A 41 13.87 -10.24 3.58
N MET A 42 14.21 -9.76 4.78
CA MET A 42 14.22 -8.34 5.15
C MET A 42 15.07 -7.48 4.21
N ASN A 43 16.23 -7.97 3.76
CA ASN A 43 17.08 -7.26 2.80
C ASN A 43 16.38 -6.99 1.46
N ARG A 44 15.41 -7.83 1.07
CA ARG A 44 14.62 -7.66 -0.16
C ARG A 44 13.34 -6.85 0.08
N CYS A 45 12.74 -6.95 1.26
CA CYS A 45 11.49 -6.24 1.58
C CYS A 45 11.67 -4.79 2.07
N LEU A 46 12.78 -4.44 2.73
CA LEU A 46 13.08 -3.06 3.13
C LEU A 46 13.11 -2.08 1.95
N PRO A 47 13.73 -2.42 0.80
CA PRO A 47 13.64 -1.63 -0.41
C PRO A 47 12.19 -1.48 -0.90
N CYS A 48 11.38 -2.54 -0.88
CA CYS A 48 9.97 -2.48 -1.28
C CYS A 48 9.14 -1.56 -0.37
N PHE A 49 9.40 -1.57 0.95
CA PHE A 49 8.74 -0.69 1.91
C PHE A 49 9.11 0.79 1.67
N LYS A 50 10.41 1.09 1.48
CA LYS A 50 10.87 2.45 1.18
C LYS A 50 10.30 2.99 -0.14
N SER A 51 10.27 2.18 -1.19
CA SER A 51 9.67 2.57 -2.47
C SER A 51 8.15 2.77 -2.34
N TYR A 52 7.46 1.94 -1.56
CA TYR A 52 6.03 2.08 -1.31
C TYR A 52 5.68 3.38 -0.58
N ASP A 53 6.45 3.78 0.43
CA ASP A 53 6.25 5.04 1.14
C ASP A 53 6.42 6.23 0.20
N LEU A 54 7.43 6.19 -0.68
CA LEU A 54 7.64 7.21 -1.71
C LEU A 54 6.47 7.25 -2.69
N ASP A 55 6.04 6.10 -3.21
CA ASP A 55 4.90 6.01 -4.13
C ASP A 55 3.60 6.52 -3.49
N MET A 56 3.38 6.24 -2.20
CA MET A 56 2.24 6.74 -1.45
C MET A 56 2.33 8.25 -1.20
N ALA A 57 3.51 8.77 -0.89
CA ALA A 57 3.74 10.21 -0.75
C ALA A 57 3.46 10.95 -2.07
N ILE A 58 3.92 10.40 -3.20
CA ILE A 58 3.65 10.93 -4.54
C ILE A 58 2.15 10.89 -4.84
N LYS A 59 1.46 9.76 -4.58
CA LYS A 59 0.00 9.64 -4.76
C LYS A 59 -0.78 10.67 -3.92
N ARG A 60 -0.39 10.89 -2.67
CA ARG A 60 -1.00 11.91 -1.79
C ARG A 60 -0.76 13.32 -2.32
N LEU A 61 0.45 13.61 -2.81
CA LEU A 61 0.80 14.91 -3.37
C LEU A 61 -0.01 15.20 -4.65
N LEU A 62 -0.12 14.24 -5.56
CA LEU A 62 -0.97 14.36 -6.76
C LEU A 62 -2.43 14.60 -6.40
N LYS A 63 -2.98 13.84 -5.44
CA LYS A 63 -4.35 14.03 -4.98
C LYS A 63 -4.56 15.42 -4.39
N THR A 64 -3.63 15.94 -3.60
CA THR A 64 -3.82 17.24 -2.93
C THR A 64 -3.56 18.46 -3.83
N LYS A 65 -2.63 18.35 -4.80
CA LYS A 65 -2.18 19.51 -5.59
C LYS A 65 -2.67 19.52 -7.03
N CYS A 66 -3.05 18.37 -7.59
CA CYS A 66 -3.40 18.26 -8.99
C CYS A 66 -4.84 17.79 -9.22
N CYS A 67 -5.37 16.87 -8.39
CA CYS A 67 -6.57 16.12 -8.75
C CYS A 67 -7.62 15.93 -7.63
N GLY A 68 -7.58 16.69 -6.54
CA GLY A 68 -8.43 16.39 -5.37
C GLY A 68 -8.93 17.60 -4.58
N GLY A 69 -8.94 18.78 -5.18
CA GLY A 69 -9.85 19.83 -4.73
C GLY A 69 -11.19 19.66 -5.43
N ASP A 70 -12.29 19.78 -4.67
CA ASP A 70 -13.59 20.05 -5.28
C ASP A 70 -13.49 21.34 -6.12
N ALA A 71 -14.18 21.38 -7.25
CA ALA A 71 -14.27 22.61 -8.03
C ALA A 71 -14.79 23.74 -7.13
N PRO A 72 -14.25 24.97 -7.23
CA PRO A 72 -14.72 26.09 -6.42
C PRO A 72 -16.24 26.23 -6.52
N THR A 73 -16.93 26.36 -5.38
CA THR A 73 -18.41 26.35 -5.33
C THR A 73 -19.02 27.39 -6.25
N ASP A 74 -18.41 28.57 -6.34
CA ASP A 74 -18.83 29.65 -7.24
C ASP A 74 -18.81 29.23 -8.72
N LEU A 75 -17.76 28.52 -9.14
CA LEU A 75 -17.63 27.96 -10.49
C LEU A 75 -18.69 26.90 -10.76
N VAL A 76 -18.96 26.04 -9.79
CA VAL A 76 -20.01 25.02 -9.88
C VAL A 76 -21.40 25.65 -10.02
N ASP A 77 -21.68 26.68 -9.22
CA ASP A 77 -22.97 27.37 -9.24
C ASP A 77 -23.18 28.18 -10.52
N GLN A 78 -22.13 28.84 -11.03
CA GLN A 78 -22.15 29.49 -12.34
C GLN A 78 -22.46 28.50 -13.48
N ILE A 79 -21.82 27.32 -13.47
CA ILE A 79 -22.07 26.28 -14.48
C ILE A 79 -23.50 25.77 -14.39
N LYS A 80 -24.02 25.49 -13.17
CA LYS A 80 -25.41 25.06 -12.97
C LYS A 80 -26.42 26.09 -13.49
N MET A 81 -26.19 27.37 -13.21
CA MET A 81 -27.02 28.45 -13.75
C MET A 81 -27.01 28.46 -15.28
N GLN A 82 -25.83 28.41 -15.90
CA GLN A 82 -25.69 28.39 -17.36
C GLN A 82 -26.38 27.19 -18.02
N ILE A 83 -26.30 26.01 -17.42
CA ILE A 83 -27.00 24.80 -17.91
C ILE A 83 -28.52 25.00 -17.78
N SER A 84 -29.01 25.50 -16.66
CA SER A 84 -30.45 25.73 -16.46
C SER A 84 -31.03 26.77 -17.43
N GLN A 85 -30.21 27.74 -17.86
CA GLN A 85 -30.57 28.80 -18.80
C GLN A 85 -30.52 28.34 -20.27
N ASN A 86 -29.67 27.35 -20.58
CA ASN A 86 -29.47 26.85 -21.95
C ASN A 86 -30.07 25.46 -22.19
N SER A 87 -30.83 24.89 -21.25
CA SER A 87 -31.60 23.67 -21.51
C SER A 87 -32.75 23.98 -22.48
N PRO A 88 -32.79 23.37 -23.68
CA PRO A 88 -33.93 23.49 -24.56
C PRO A 88 -35.13 22.79 -23.88
N GLY A 89 -36.22 23.54 -23.70
CA GLY A 89 -37.51 23.00 -23.28
C GLY A 89 -38.15 22.13 -24.35
#